data_AF-A0A1W9UBP8-F1
#
_entry.id   AF-A0A1W9UBP8-F1
#
_cell.length_a   1.000
_cell.length_b   1.000
_cell.length_c   1.000
_cell.angle_alpha   90.00
_cell.angle_beta   90.00
_cell.angle_gamma   90.00
#
_symmetry.space_group_name_H-M   'P 1'
#
loop_
_entity.id
_entity.type
_entity.pdbx_description
1 polymer ?
#
loop_
_entity_poly.entity_id
_entity_poly.type
_entity_poly.pdbx_seq_one_letter_code
_entity_poly.pdbx_strand_id
1 'polypeptide(L)'
;MLRLNKQEQHYVDIAQHLELSELDYHVIMRQHLQHTYLFLSLGGALFIIACVLFIAEIVPAIKGFGVGLVTLFFLLGLICIFHAMRYQKEIETRVTYEILLKIHAIEGENGFLWKLNPLINAYCNAQYGGLPDGVQQLQTSSQSGGIEMSEIHLYKELLERAIKWYQAQQPEEGSNNINA
;
A
#
# COMPACT_ATOMS: atom_id res chain seq x y z
N MET A 1 13.98 -8.66 -28.88
CA MET A 1 14.93 -8.74 -27.75
C MET A 1 15.43 -7.35 -27.43
N LEU A 2 15.12 -6.85 -26.23
CA LEU A 2 15.63 -5.57 -25.76
C LEU A 2 17.16 -5.69 -25.55
N ARG A 3 17.95 -4.90 -26.27
CA ARG A 3 19.40 -4.85 -26.08
C ARG A 3 19.73 -3.75 -25.08
N LEU A 4 19.83 -4.13 -23.82
CA LEU A 4 20.24 -3.25 -22.73
C LEU A 4 21.77 -3.12 -22.70
N ASN A 5 22.28 -1.94 -22.35
CA ASN A 5 23.70 -1.73 -22.06
C ASN A 5 24.07 -2.36 -20.70
N LYS A 6 25.37 -2.56 -20.43
CA LYS A 6 25.87 -3.19 -19.20
C LYS A 6 25.37 -2.49 -17.93
N GLN A 7 25.27 -1.16 -17.94
CA GLN A 7 24.73 -0.39 -16.81
C GLN A 7 23.24 -0.65 -16.61
N GLU A 8 22.45 -0.67 -17.68
CA GLU A 8 21.01 -0.92 -17.62
C GLU A 8 20.71 -2.36 -17.18
N GLN A 9 21.50 -3.33 -17.65
CA GLN A 9 21.42 -4.72 -17.19
C GLN A 9 21.67 -4.84 -15.69
N HIS A 10 22.63 -4.09 -15.14
CA HIS A 10 22.90 -4.07 -13.71
C HIS A 10 21.71 -3.52 -12.90
N TYR A 11 21.05 -2.47 -13.37
CA TYR A 11 19.85 -1.95 -12.69
C TYR A 11 18.67 -2.92 -12.78
N VAL A 12 18.51 -3.63 -13.90
CA VAL A 12 17.48 -4.66 -14.04
C VAL A 12 17.76 -5.85 -13.10
N ASP A 13 19.03 -6.24 -12.95
CA ASP A 13 19.44 -7.28 -12.01
C ASP A 13 19.14 -6.88 -10.55
N ILE A 14 19.47 -5.64 -10.16
CA ILE A 14 19.06 -5.10 -8.85
C ILE A 14 17.53 -5.13 -8.70
N ALA A 15 16.81 -4.73 -9.74
CA ALA A 15 15.35 -4.66 -9.70
C ALA A 15 14.69 -6.03 -9.47
N GLN A 16 15.28 -7.09 -10.04
CA GLN A 16 14.80 -8.47 -9.86
C GLN A 16 14.95 -9.00 -8.43
N HIS A 17 15.89 -8.45 -7.66
CA HIS A 17 16.16 -8.86 -6.28
C HIS A 17 15.52 -7.92 -5.24
N LEU A 18 14.81 -6.86 -5.67
CA LEU A 18 14.08 -6.00 -4.75
C LEU A 18 12.87 -6.73 -4.17
N GLU A 19 12.77 -6.76 -2.84
CA GLU A 19 11.60 -7.29 -2.14
C GLU A 19 10.40 -6.32 -2.24
N LEU A 20 9.70 -6.34 -3.38
CA LEU A 20 8.51 -5.52 -3.64
C LEU A 20 7.35 -5.79 -2.66
N SER A 21 7.38 -6.91 -1.93
CA SER A 21 6.46 -7.22 -0.83
C SER A 21 6.58 -6.24 0.33
N GLU A 22 7.77 -5.67 0.55
CA GLU A 22 8.00 -4.67 1.59
C GLU A 22 7.43 -3.29 1.25
N LEU A 23 6.99 -3.08 0.01
CA LEU A 23 6.29 -1.88 -0.45
C LEU A 23 4.78 -2.08 -0.44
N ASP A 24 4.28 -3.23 0.02
CA ASP A 24 2.85 -3.52 0.06
C ASP A 24 2.17 -2.84 1.26
N TYR A 25 1.44 -1.77 0.96
CA TYR A 25 0.66 -1.02 1.92
C TYR A 25 -0.27 -1.91 2.76
N HIS A 26 -0.93 -2.90 2.15
CA HIS A 26 -1.89 -3.74 2.88
C HIS A 26 -1.21 -4.68 3.86
N VAL A 27 -0.03 -5.20 3.50
CA VAL A 27 0.75 -6.10 4.37
C VAL A 27 1.24 -5.33 5.59
N ILE A 28 1.84 -4.15 5.39
CA ILE A 28 2.37 -3.32 6.48
C ILE A 28 1.23 -2.81 7.35
N MET A 29 0.14 -2.32 6.74
CA MET A 29 -1.04 -1.86 7.46
C MET A 29 -1.64 -2.96 8.36
N ARG A 30 -1.69 -4.20 7.87
CA ARG A 30 -2.24 -5.34 8.63
C ARG A 30 -1.46 -5.62 9.92
N GLN A 31 -0.15 -5.38 9.94
CA GLN A 31 0.68 -5.54 11.14
C GLN A 31 0.31 -4.53 12.23
N HIS A 32 -0.14 -3.33 11.86
CA HIS A 32 -0.46 -2.25 12.79
C HIS A 32 -1.95 -2.14 13.18
N LEU A 33 -2.85 -2.81 12.46
CA LEU A 33 -4.30 -2.67 12.61
C LEU A 33 -4.92 -3.32 13.87
N GLN A 34 -4.19 -4.19 14.58
CA GLN A 34 -4.75 -4.97 15.69
C GLN A 34 -5.37 -4.08 16.79
N HIS A 35 -4.71 -2.97 17.12
CA HIS A 35 -5.19 -2.04 18.14
C HIS A 35 -6.43 -1.26 17.67
N THR A 36 -6.48 -0.83 16.41
CA THR A 36 -7.63 -0.13 15.82
C THR A 36 -8.90 -0.98 15.88
N TYR A 37 -8.81 -2.26 15.49
CA TYR A 37 -9.96 -3.17 15.54
C TYR A 37 -10.46 -3.42 16.96
N LEU A 38 -9.56 -3.51 17.94
CA LEU A 38 -9.92 -3.70 19.34
C LEU A 38 -10.70 -2.49 19.89
N PHE A 39 -10.23 -1.26 19.63
CA PHE A 39 -10.96 -0.06 20.06
C PHE A 39 -12.30 0.11 19.34
N LEU A 40 -12.35 -0.23 18.05
CA LEU A 40 -13.59 -0.19 17.28
C LEU A 40 -14.60 -1.23 17.79
N SER A 41 -14.17 -2.46 18.09
CA SER A 41 -15.05 -3.49 18.64
C SER A 41 -15.53 -3.13 20.04
N LEU A 42 -14.67 -2.54 20.88
CA LEU A 42 -15.03 -2.05 22.21
C LEU A 42 -16.07 -0.92 22.11
N GLY A 43 -15.83 0.07 21.25
CA GLY A 43 -16.77 1.16 20.99
C GLY A 43 -18.13 0.66 20.47
N GLY A 44 -18.12 -0.30 19.55
CA GLY A 44 -19.32 -0.95 19.04
C GLY A 44 -20.10 -1.71 20.12
N ALA A 45 -19.42 -2.46 20.98
CA ALA A 45 -20.04 -3.18 22.10
C ALA A 45 -20.72 -2.21 23.09
N LEU A 46 -20.04 -1.11 23.44
CA LEU A 46 -20.60 -0.06 24.29
C LEU A 46 -21.85 0.57 23.67
N PHE A 47 -21.85 0.77 22.35
CA PHE A 47 -23.01 1.29 21.63
C PHE A 47 -24.19 0.32 21.64
N ILE A 48 -23.95 -0.97 21.45
CA ILE A 48 -24.98 -2.01 21.53
C ILE A 48 -25.57 -2.05 22.95
N ILE A 49 -24.74 -2.02 23.99
CA ILE A 49 -25.18 -1.98 25.38
C ILE A 49 -26.03 -0.72 25.63
N ALA A 50 -25.58 0.44 25.15
CA ALA A 50 -26.34 1.69 25.26
C ALA A 50 -27.73 1.60 24.61
N CYS A 51 -27.81 1.01 23.41
CA CYS A 51 -29.07 0.78 22.72
C CYS A 51 -29.99 -0.16 23.49
N VAL A 52 -29.47 -1.26 24.05
CA VAL A 52 -30.27 -2.20 24.87
C VAL A 52 -30.81 -1.51 26.12
N LEU A 53 -29.96 -0.74 26.82
CA LEU A 53 -30.38 0.02 28.00
C LEU A 53 -31.41 1.11 27.65
N PHE A 54 -31.25 1.77 26.51
CA PHE A 54 -32.20 2.76 26.01
C PHE A 54 -33.57 2.14 25.71
N ILE A 55 -33.60 0.99 25.02
CA ILE A 55 -34.84 0.25 24.74
C ILE A 55 -35.50 -0.20 26.05
N ALA A 56 -34.71 -0.72 27.00
CA ALA A 56 -35.22 -1.14 28.30
C ALA A 56 -35.88 0.01 29.06
N GLU A 57 -35.30 1.22 29.04
CA GLU A 57 -35.85 2.40 29.72
C GLU A 57 -37.16 2.90 29.08
N ILE A 58 -37.37 2.67 27.77
CA ILE A 58 -38.63 3.02 27.09
C ILE A 58 -39.77 2.07 27.50
N VAL A 59 -39.46 0.84 27.92
CA VAL A 59 -40.46 -0.14 28.34
C VAL A 59 -41.08 0.28 29.67
N PRO A 60 -42.40 0.54 29.74
CA PRO A 60 -43.04 1.12 30.92
C PRO A 60 -42.96 0.25 32.18
N ALA A 61 -42.70 -1.06 32.03
CA ALA A 61 -42.50 -2.01 33.12
C ALA A 61 -41.10 -1.97 33.74
N ILE A 62 -40.12 -1.34 33.08
CA ILE A 62 -38.71 -1.31 33.47
C ILE A 62 -38.28 0.15 33.50
N LYS A 63 -38.66 0.86 34.56
CA LYS A 63 -38.24 2.26 34.79
C LYS A 63 -37.17 2.29 35.87
N GLY A 64 -36.04 2.95 35.61
CA GLY A 64 -35.07 3.28 36.67
C GLY A 64 -33.59 3.16 36.33
N PHE A 65 -33.20 2.91 35.08
CA PHE A 65 -31.77 2.89 34.72
C PHE A 65 -31.18 4.30 34.63
N GLY A 66 -32.02 5.30 34.36
CA GLY A 66 -31.63 6.71 34.33
C GLY A 66 -30.98 7.08 33.01
N VAL A 67 -31.53 8.11 32.36
CA VAL A 67 -31.05 8.65 31.08
C VAL A 67 -29.56 8.96 31.09
N GLY A 68 -29.01 9.39 32.24
CA GLY A 68 -27.58 9.69 32.40
C GLY A 68 -26.64 8.50 32.20
N LEU A 69 -27.05 7.28 32.56
CA LEU A 69 -26.23 6.09 32.40
C LEU A 69 -26.22 5.65 30.93
N VAL A 70 -27.38 5.70 30.26
CA VAL A 70 -27.51 5.45 28.82
C VAL A 70 -26.67 6.44 28.00
N THR A 71 -26.76 7.73 28.29
CA THR A 71 -25.98 8.74 27.57
C THR A 71 -24.48 8.58 27.82
N LEU A 72 -24.06 8.18 29.03
CA LEU A 72 -22.65 7.88 29.32
C LEU A 72 -22.11 6.75 28.43
N PHE A 73 -22.85 5.65 28.26
CA PHE A 73 -22.42 4.54 27.40
C PHE A 73 -22.34 4.95 25.92
N PHE A 74 -23.28 5.75 25.42
CA PHE A 74 -23.19 6.30 24.06
C PHE A 74 -21.96 7.20 23.88
N LEU A 75 -21.68 8.06 24.85
CA LEU A 75 -20.57 9.00 24.80
C LEU A 75 -19.23 8.25 24.88
N LEU A 76 -19.12 7.25 25.77
CA LEU A 76 -17.94 6.38 25.86
C LEU A 76 -17.71 5.60 24.56
N GLY A 77 -18.77 5.03 23.98
CA GLY A 77 -18.72 4.34 22.70
C GLY A 77 -18.24 5.24 21.56
N LEU A 78 -18.75 6.48 21.48
CA LEU A 78 -18.30 7.48 20.52
C LEU A 78 -16.82 7.85 20.72
N ILE A 79 -16.39 8.09 21.96
CA ILE A 79 -14.98 8.38 22.27
C ILE A 79 -14.08 7.24 21.77
N CYS A 80 -14.45 5.98 22.03
CA CYS A 80 -13.68 4.83 21.56
C CYS A 80 -13.59 4.77 20.03
N ILE A 81 -14.71 5.01 19.33
CA ILE A 81 -14.74 5.01 17.85
C ILE A 81 -13.89 6.15 17.29
N PHE A 82 -14.04 7.37 17.79
CA PHE A 82 -13.23 8.52 17.35
C PHE A 82 -11.73 8.31 17.63
N HIS A 83 -11.41 7.73 18.79
CA HIS A 83 -10.03 7.37 19.12
C HIS A 83 -9.48 6.33 18.14
N ALA A 84 -10.24 5.28 17.83
CA ALA A 84 -9.87 4.27 16.84
C ALA A 84 -9.63 4.89 15.45
N MET A 85 -10.52 5.76 14.99
CA MET A 85 -10.38 6.44 13.69
C MET A 85 -9.15 7.35 13.64
N ARG A 86 -8.91 8.12 14.71
CA ARG A 86 -7.72 8.99 14.81
C ARG A 86 -6.45 8.16 14.77
N TYR A 87 -6.41 7.08 15.54
CA TYR A 87 -5.27 6.17 15.60
C TYR A 87 -5.03 5.48 14.26
N GLN A 88 -6.09 5.06 13.56
CA GLN A 88 -5.99 4.53 12.20
C GLN A 88 -5.32 5.52 11.25
N LYS A 89 -5.77 6.78 11.24
CA LYS A 89 -5.19 7.81 10.37
C LYS A 89 -3.72 8.09 10.69
N GLU A 90 -3.33 8.05 11.96
CA GLU A 90 -1.94 8.17 12.37
C GLU A 90 -1.09 7.01 11.84
N ILE A 91 -1.60 5.77 11.93
CA ILE A 91 -0.94 4.59 11.37
C ILE A 91 -0.82 4.70 9.85
N GLU A 92 -1.89 5.06 9.14
CA GLU A 92 -1.88 5.25 7.68
C GLU A 92 -0.76 6.22 7.26
N THR A 93 -0.62 7.32 8.00
CA THR A 93 0.44 8.31 7.76
C THR A 93 1.84 7.72 8.01
N ARG A 94 2.04 7.01 9.12
CA ARG A 94 3.34 6.38 9.45
C ARG A 94 3.74 5.32 8.44
N VAL A 95 2.81 4.42 8.08
CA VAL A 95 3.04 3.35 7.10
C VAL A 95 3.38 3.94 5.74
N THR A 96 2.66 4.97 5.31
CA THR A 96 2.97 5.67 4.06
C THR A 96 4.39 6.23 4.09
N TYR A 97 4.76 6.90 5.18
CA TYR A 97 6.09 7.48 5.32
C TYR A 97 7.20 6.43 5.30
N GLU A 98 6.98 5.28 5.96
CA GLU A 98 7.90 4.15 5.92
C GLU A 98 8.10 3.62 4.49
N ILE A 99 7.03 3.46 3.73
CA ILE A 99 7.10 3.03 2.32
C ILE A 99 7.84 4.06 1.48
N LEU A 100 7.55 5.36 1.65
CA LEU A 100 8.26 6.43 0.94
C LEU A 100 9.75 6.47 1.27
N LEU A 101 10.14 6.24 2.53
CA LEU A 101 11.55 6.14 2.92
C LEU A 101 12.23 4.96 2.22
N LYS A 102 11.57 3.80 2.14
CA LYS A 102 12.10 2.64 1.41
C LYS A 102 12.24 2.93 -0.08
N ILE A 103 11.24 3.56 -0.71
CA ILE A 103 11.31 3.97 -2.12
C ILE A 103 12.45 4.96 -2.31
N HIS A 104 12.58 5.96 -1.45
CA HIS A 104 13.66 6.95 -1.55
C HIS A 104 15.04 6.30 -1.39
N ALA A 105 15.18 5.29 -0.51
CA ALA A 105 16.40 4.52 -0.38
C ALA A 105 16.74 3.70 -1.64
N ILE A 106 15.72 3.18 -2.35
CA ILE A 106 15.89 2.49 -3.63
C ILE A 106 16.26 3.49 -4.74
N GLU A 107 15.55 4.62 -4.81
CA GLU A 107 15.72 5.65 -5.84
C GLU A 107 17.09 6.34 -5.78
N GLY A 108 17.57 6.64 -4.57
CA GLY A 108 18.81 7.39 -4.36
C GLY A 108 18.80 8.78 -5.00
N GLU A 109 19.98 9.39 -5.17
CA GLU A 109 20.11 10.78 -5.66
C GLU A 109 19.76 10.98 -7.14
N ASN A 110 19.70 9.92 -7.95
CA ASN A 110 19.63 10.02 -9.41
C ASN A 110 18.42 9.30 -10.03
N GLY A 111 17.48 8.83 -9.20
CA GLY A 111 16.29 8.09 -9.62
C GLY A 111 16.59 6.69 -10.12
N PHE A 112 16.14 5.65 -9.42
CA PHE A 112 16.33 4.26 -9.84
C PHE A 112 15.38 3.91 -10.98
N LEU A 113 14.11 4.29 -10.86
CA LEU A 113 13.10 4.05 -11.90
C LEU A 113 13.43 4.81 -13.20
N TRP A 114 14.02 6.01 -13.09
CA TRP A 114 14.57 6.74 -14.25
C TRP A 114 15.69 5.96 -14.97
N LYS A 115 16.55 5.24 -14.26
CA LYS A 115 17.60 4.42 -14.90
C LYS A 115 17.04 3.17 -15.58
N LEU A 116 15.85 2.73 -15.17
CA LEU A 116 15.08 1.66 -15.81
C LEU A 116 14.17 2.15 -16.94
N ASN A 117 14.21 3.44 -17.28
CA ASN A 117 13.39 4.04 -18.32
C ASN A 117 13.43 3.28 -19.67
N PRO A 118 14.56 2.78 -20.18
CA PRO A 118 14.58 1.99 -21.41
C PRO A 118 13.73 0.71 -21.34
N LEU A 119 13.75 0.01 -20.20
CA LEU A 119 12.94 -1.18 -19.98
C LEU A 119 11.45 -0.80 -19.85
N ILE A 120 11.15 0.22 -19.05
CA ILE A 120 9.79 0.69 -18.80
C ILE A 120 9.14 1.17 -20.10
N ASN A 121 9.85 1.95 -20.91
CA ASN A 121 9.35 2.43 -22.19
C ASN A 121 9.09 1.29 -23.17
N ALA A 122 9.96 0.28 -23.19
CA ALA A 122 9.76 -0.88 -24.05
C ALA A 122 8.54 -1.71 -23.62
N TYR A 123 8.37 -1.91 -22.32
CA TYR A 123 7.18 -2.55 -21.75
C TYR A 123 5.91 -1.74 -22.09
N CYS A 124 5.89 -0.43 -21.82
CA CYS A 124 4.75 0.43 -22.06
C CYS A 124 4.39 0.52 -23.55
N ASN A 125 5.37 0.62 -24.44
CA ASN A 125 5.13 0.59 -25.88
C ASN A 125 4.54 -0.75 -26.34
N ALA A 126 5.01 -1.87 -25.79
CA ALA A 126 4.48 -3.19 -26.13
C ALA A 126 3.06 -3.41 -25.60
N GLN A 127 2.75 -2.91 -24.41
CA GLN A 127 1.47 -3.16 -23.74
C GLN A 127 0.39 -2.13 -24.10
N TYR A 128 0.76 -0.85 -24.24
CA TYR A 128 -0.16 0.27 -24.36
C TYR A 128 0.02 1.06 -25.66
N GLY A 129 1.01 0.73 -26.50
CA GLY A 129 1.29 1.46 -27.74
C GLY A 129 1.90 2.85 -27.55
N GLY A 130 2.36 3.17 -26.33
CA GLY A 130 2.93 4.46 -25.96
C GLY A 130 3.19 4.55 -24.46
N LEU A 131 3.68 5.70 -23.99
CA LEU A 131 3.90 5.96 -22.57
C LEU A 131 2.65 6.62 -21.94
N PRO A 132 1.94 5.97 -21.00
CA PRO A 132 0.81 6.58 -20.31
C PRO A 132 1.24 7.81 -19.48
N ASP A 133 0.34 8.79 -19.35
CA ASP A 133 0.63 10.04 -18.62
C ASP A 133 1.09 9.81 -17.17
N GLY A 134 0.47 8.87 -16.45
CA GLY A 134 0.87 8.52 -15.09
C GLY A 134 2.30 7.95 -15.00
N VAL A 135 2.74 7.23 -16.04
CA VAL A 135 4.12 6.72 -16.11
C VAL A 135 5.10 7.83 -16.43
N GLN A 136 4.73 8.78 -17.29
CA GLN A 136 5.55 9.97 -17.57
C GLN A 136 5.74 10.82 -16.32
N GLN A 137 4.66 11.04 -15.55
CA GLN A 137 4.72 11.76 -14.29
C GLN A 137 5.66 11.04 -13.30
N LEU A 138 5.47 9.73 -13.12
CA LEU A 138 6.30 8.92 -12.23
C LEU A 138 7.79 8.95 -12.60
N GLN A 139 8.13 8.90 -13.89
CA GLN A 139 9.51 9.02 -14.36
C GLN A 139 10.10 10.39 -14.04
N THR A 140 9.31 11.45 -14.16
CA THR A 140 9.71 12.82 -13.80
C THR A 140 9.96 12.93 -12.30
N SER A 141 9.05 12.39 -11.49
CA SER A 141 9.15 12.32 -10.02
C SER A 141 10.42 11.55 -9.59
N SER A 142 10.66 10.37 -10.17
CA SER A 142 11.88 9.58 -9.97
C SER A 142 13.15 10.37 -10.32
N GLN A 143 13.18 11.04 -11.48
CA GLN A 143 14.32 11.86 -11.90
C GLN A 143 14.60 13.02 -10.94
N SER A 144 13.55 13.59 -10.34
CA SER A 144 13.66 14.66 -9.34
C SER A 144 14.10 14.17 -7.95
N GLY A 145 14.25 12.85 -7.76
CA GLY A 145 14.67 12.24 -6.50
C GLY A 145 13.54 12.05 -5.47
N GLY A 146 12.27 12.17 -5.90
CA GLY A 146 11.13 12.07 -4.99
C GLY A 146 9.90 11.48 -5.65
N ILE A 147 9.51 10.28 -5.20
CA ILE A 147 8.21 9.67 -5.53
C ILE A 147 7.17 10.16 -4.54
N GLU A 148 6.01 10.58 -5.03
CA GLU A 148 4.92 11.06 -4.19
C GLU A 148 4.06 9.92 -3.62
N MET A 149 3.30 10.23 -2.57
CA MET A 149 2.38 9.26 -1.94
C MET A 149 1.36 8.66 -2.93
N SER A 150 0.84 9.49 -3.83
CA SER A 150 -0.12 9.10 -4.89
C SER A 150 0.49 8.13 -5.90
N GLU A 151 1.82 8.10 -6.00
CA GLU A 151 2.58 7.37 -7.01
C GLU A 151 3.09 6.01 -6.52
N ILE A 152 3.08 5.75 -5.20
CA ILE A 152 3.57 4.50 -4.58
C ILE A 152 2.98 3.25 -5.24
N HIS A 153 1.66 3.24 -5.47
CA HIS A 153 1.00 2.08 -6.07
C HIS A 153 1.47 1.85 -7.50
N LEU A 154 1.53 2.92 -8.29
CA LEU A 154 1.97 2.87 -9.68
C LEU A 154 3.46 2.48 -9.76
N TYR A 155 4.29 2.98 -8.85
CA TYR A 155 5.71 2.65 -8.73
C TYR A 155 5.91 1.14 -8.62
N LYS A 156 5.25 0.52 -7.63
CA LYS A 156 5.34 -0.92 -7.38
C LYS A 156 4.81 -1.72 -8.57
N GLU A 157 3.61 -1.39 -9.05
CA GLU A 157 2.93 -2.12 -10.13
C GLU A 157 3.73 -2.06 -11.43
N LEU A 158 4.27 -0.88 -11.77
CA LEU A 158 5.07 -0.68 -12.97
C LEU A 158 6.37 -1.48 -12.91
N LEU A 159 7.09 -1.42 -11.79
CA LEU A 159 8.34 -2.13 -11.60
C LEU A 159 8.11 -3.65 -11.68
N GLU A 160 7.10 -4.17 -10.99
CA GLU A 160 6.74 -5.59 -11.02
C GLU A 160 6.40 -6.07 -12.44
N ARG A 161 5.57 -5.31 -13.17
CA ARG A 161 5.14 -5.69 -14.52
C ARG A 161 6.26 -5.58 -15.54
N ALA A 162 7.08 -4.53 -15.46
CA ALA A 162 8.22 -4.34 -16.35
C ALA A 162 9.26 -5.47 -16.18
N ILE A 163 9.53 -5.88 -14.94
CA ILE A 163 10.45 -7.00 -14.64
C ILE A 163 9.87 -8.33 -15.16
N LYS A 164 8.60 -8.63 -14.88
CA LYS A 164 7.95 -9.86 -15.37
C LYS A 164 7.96 -9.94 -16.90
N TRP A 165 7.67 -8.82 -17.56
CA TRP A 165 7.73 -8.74 -19.02
C TRP A 165 9.16 -8.95 -19.54
N TYR A 166 10.17 -8.38 -18.89
CA TYR A 166 11.57 -8.61 -19.25
C TYR A 166 11.98 -10.08 -19.13
N GLN A 167 11.61 -10.74 -18.02
CA GLN A 167 11.88 -12.16 -17.80
C GLN A 167 11.21 -13.04 -18.86
N ALA A 168 9.96 -12.75 -19.23
CA ALA A 168 9.25 -13.48 -20.29
C ALA A 168 9.90 -13.34 -21.69
N GLN A 169 10.76 -12.34 -21.89
CA GLN A 169 11.50 -12.14 -23.13
C GLN A 169 12.91 -12.75 -23.13
N GLN A 170 13.39 -13.21 -21.98
CA GLN A 170 14.65 -13.95 -21.93
C GLN A 170 14.36 -15.39 -22.40
N PRO A 171 15.04 -15.87 -23.46
CA PRO A 171 14.90 -17.26 -23.86
C PRO A 171 15.36 -18.16 -22.71
N GLU A 172 14.62 -19.22 -22.42
CA GLU A 172 15.07 -20.27 -21.51
C GLU A 172 16.41 -20.81 -22.03
N GLU A 173 17.53 -20.40 -21.43
CA GLU A 173 18.80 -21.11 -21.59
C GLU A 173 18.65 -22.48 -20.91
N GLY A 174 18.04 -23.45 -21.60
CA GLY A 174 17.73 -24.73 -20.96
C GLY A 174 16.92 -25.76 -21.73
N SER A 175 16.98 -25.84 -23.06
CA SER A 175 16.56 -27.06 -23.79
C SER A 175 17.27 -27.23 -25.12
N ASN A 176 18.60 -27.28 -25.10
CA ASN A 176 19.38 -27.84 -26.18
C ASN A 176 20.57 -28.62 -25.58
N ASN A 177 20.64 -29.91 -25.93
CA ASN A 177 21.43 -31.03 -25.39
C ASN A 177 20.67 -31.79 -24.29
N ILE A 178 20.22 -33.03 -24.50
CA ILE A 178 20.94 -34.18 -25.07
C ILE A 178 19.93 -35.06 -25.84
N ASN A 179 20.21 -35.32 -27.12
CA ASN A 179 20.23 -36.68 -27.69
C ASN A 179 20.78 -36.58 -29.12
N ALA A 180 22.07 -36.90 -29.18
CA ALA A 180 22.73 -37.42 -30.37
C ALA A 180 22.07 -38.73 -30.84
#